data_AF-A0A225DLC0-F1
#
_entry.id   AF-A0A225DLC0-F1
#
_cell.length_a   1.000
_cell.length_b   1.000
_cell.length_c   1.000
_cell.angle_alpha   90.00
_cell.angle_beta   90.00
_cell.angle_gamma   90.00
#
_symmetry.space_group_name_H-M   'P 1'
#
loop_
_entity.id
_entity.type
_entity.pdbx_description
1 polymer ?
#
loop_
_entity_poly.entity_id
_entity_poly.type
_entity_poly.pdbx_seq_one_letter_code
_entity_poly.pdbx_strand_id
1 'polypeptide(L)'
;MPESPDGAAVFPLIPAELGVHPLLLGMLHAYVFLEGSEDHVVNGAAAEEGMQYLATYLQRLTGADLKRVREDLQALVGYAKHEKWPKQQIRFLQDFLDDNGVTGE
;
A
#
# COMPACT_ATOMS: atom_id res chain seq x y z
N MET A 1 -8.44 -17.48 14.17
CA MET A 1 -7.55 -16.31 14.23
C MET A 1 -8.16 -15.35 15.25
N PRO A 2 -7.39 -14.77 16.17
CA PRO A 2 -7.95 -13.72 17.04
C PRO A 2 -8.51 -12.59 16.17
N GLU A 3 -9.63 -11.99 16.58
CA GLU A 3 -10.15 -10.79 15.94
C GLU A 3 -9.09 -9.68 16.00
N SER A 4 -8.98 -8.90 14.92
CA SER A 4 -8.11 -7.72 14.93
C SER A 4 -8.57 -6.76 16.02
N PRO A 5 -7.66 -6.07 16.73
CA PRO A 5 -8.05 -5.04 17.69
C PRO A 5 -8.95 -3.99 17.04
N ASP A 6 -9.93 -3.50 17.79
CA ASP A 6 -10.71 -2.32 17.36
C ASP A 6 -9.75 -1.17 17.03
N GLY A 7 -10.02 -0.47 15.93
CA GLY A 7 -9.16 0.62 15.43
C GLY A 7 -7.97 0.16 14.57
N ALA A 8 -7.79 -1.14 14.31
CA ALA A 8 -6.78 -1.61 13.36
C ALA A 8 -7.22 -1.40 11.91
N ALA A 9 -6.42 -0.71 11.11
CA ALA A 9 -6.66 -0.61 9.68
C ALA A 9 -6.35 -1.93 8.97
N VAL A 10 -7.22 -2.31 8.04
CA VAL A 10 -7.11 -3.56 7.30
C VAL A 10 -7.11 -3.27 5.81
N PHE A 11 -6.04 -3.65 5.14
CA PHE A 11 -6.04 -3.84 3.69
C PHE A 11 -6.55 -5.26 3.39
N PRO A 12 -7.46 -5.45 2.43
CA PRO A 12 -8.01 -6.77 2.14
C PRO A 12 -6.99 -7.67 1.46
N LEU A 13 -7.13 -8.99 1.65
CA LEU A 13 -6.31 -9.96 0.94
C LEU A 13 -6.63 -9.91 -0.56
N ILE A 14 -5.59 -9.75 -1.38
CA ILE A 14 -5.72 -9.69 -2.84
C ILE A 14 -5.63 -11.10 -3.43
N PRO A 15 -6.54 -11.49 -4.35
CA PRO A 15 -6.47 -12.78 -5.03
C PRO A 15 -5.15 -12.97 -5.80
N ALA A 16 -4.56 -14.17 -5.71
CA ALA A 16 -3.30 -14.49 -6.38
C ALA A 16 -3.41 -14.40 -7.91
N GLU A 17 -4.61 -14.64 -8.45
CA GLU A 17 -4.95 -14.59 -9.87
C GLU A 17 -4.80 -13.19 -10.47
N LEU A 18 -4.81 -12.14 -9.64
CA LEU A 18 -4.54 -10.77 -10.10
C LEU A 18 -3.08 -10.58 -10.54
N GLY A 19 -2.17 -11.45 -10.09
CA GLY A 19 -0.79 -11.49 -10.55
C GLY A 19 0.08 -10.33 -10.06
N VAL A 20 -0.36 -9.61 -9.03
CA VAL A 20 0.39 -8.50 -8.40
C VAL A 20 1.55 -9.06 -7.58
N HIS A 21 2.72 -8.41 -7.64
CA HIS A 21 3.90 -8.91 -6.95
C HIS A 21 3.68 -9.02 -5.42
N PRO A 22 3.92 -10.19 -4.78
CA PRO A 22 3.64 -10.40 -3.36
C PRO A 22 4.35 -9.44 -2.41
N LEU A 23 5.57 -8.99 -2.73
CA LEU A 23 6.28 -8.01 -1.90
C LEU A 23 5.61 -6.63 -1.93
N LEU A 24 5.03 -6.23 -3.06
CA LEU A 24 4.25 -4.98 -3.14
C LEU A 24 2.98 -5.11 -2.30
N LEU A 25 2.26 -6.23 -2.40
CA LEU A 25 1.08 -6.49 -1.57
C LEU A 25 1.41 -6.46 -0.07
N GLY A 26 2.47 -7.14 0.34
CA GLY A 26 2.91 -7.13 1.74
C GLY A 26 3.28 -5.74 2.23
N MET A 27 3.95 -4.94 1.39
CA MET A 27 4.26 -3.54 1.69
C MET A 27 3.00 -2.70 1.83
N LEU A 28 2.04 -2.80 0.91
CA LEU A 28 0.77 -2.06 0.98
C LEU A 28 -0.04 -2.44 2.23
N HIS A 29 -0.07 -3.73 2.59
CA HIS A 29 -0.67 -4.18 3.84
C HIS A 29 -0.01 -3.53 5.07
N ALA A 30 1.33 -3.51 5.11
CA ALA A 30 2.06 -2.88 6.20
C ALA A 30 1.82 -1.36 6.24
N TYR A 31 1.85 -0.69 5.09
CA TYR A 31 1.65 0.75 4.98
C TYR A 31 0.26 1.16 5.47
N VAL A 32 -0.79 0.50 4.99
CA VAL A 32 -2.18 0.76 5.43
C VAL A 32 -2.35 0.50 6.92
N PHE A 33 -1.72 -0.56 7.46
CA PHE A 33 -1.78 -0.84 8.88
C PHE A 33 -1.06 0.23 9.72
N LEU A 34 0.12 0.68 9.30
CA LEU A 34 0.90 1.67 10.01
C LEU A 34 0.27 3.07 9.98
N GLU A 35 -0.26 3.49 8.83
CA GLU A 35 -0.86 4.82 8.64
C GLU A 35 -2.31 4.90 9.15
N GLY A 36 -3.09 3.84 8.93
CA GLY A 36 -4.53 3.87 9.12
C GLY A 36 -5.00 3.40 10.50
N SER A 37 -4.14 2.76 11.29
CA SER A 37 -4.53 2.26 12.61
C SER A 37 -4.54 3.37 13.66
N GLU A 38 -5.43 3.26 14.64
CA GLU A 38 -5.52 4.20 15.76
C GLU A 38 -4.30 4.11 16.70
N ASP A 39 -4.01 5.19 17.42
CA ASP A 39 -2.81 5.33 18.27
C ASP A 39 -2.67 4.25 19.36
N HIS A 40 -3.78 3.69 19.84
CA HIS A 40 -3.74 2.61 20.82
C HIS A 40 -3.37 1.25 20.20
N VAL A 41 -3.42 1.12 18.88
CA VAL A 41 -2.99 -0.06 18.12
C VAL A 41 -1.55 0.11 17.66
N VAL A 42 -1.22 1.27 17.09
CA VAL A 42 0.10 1.58 16.54
C VAL A 42 0.55 2.94 17.05
N ASN A 43 1.76 3.02 17.61
CA ASN A 43 2.32 4.32 17.98
C ASN A 43 2.59 5.15 16.72
N GLY A 44 1.85 6.25 16.52
CA GLY A 44 1.92 7.07 15.30
C GLY A 44 3.32 7.60 14.97
N ALA A 45 4.10 8.03 15.97
CA ALA A 45 5.46 8.53 15.74
C ALA A 45 6.42 7.44 15.25
N ALA A 46 6.34 6.24 15.84
CA ALA A 46 7.13 5.09 15.39
C ALA A 46 6.69 4.61 13.99
N ALA A 47 5.39 4.67 13.71
CA ALA A 47 4.85 4.34 12.39
C ALA A 47 5.35 5.32 11.32
N GLU A 48 5.33 6.63 11.60
CA GLU A 48 5.81 7.65 10.70
C GLU A 48 7.29 7.43 10.35
N GLU A 49 8.15 7.19 11.34
CA GLU A 49 9.57 6.86 11.12
C GLU A 49 9.73 5.60 10.24
N GLY A 50 8.98 4.54 10.54
CA GLY A 50 8.99 3.31 9.73
C GLY A 50 8.57 3.56 8.28
N MET A 51 7.52 4.35 8.06
CA MET A 51 7.02 4.70 6.73
C MET A 51 8.00 5.58 5.95
N GLN A 52 8.74 6.48 6.60
CA GLN A 52 9.80 7.26 5.95
C GLN A 52 10.91 6.35 5.36
N TYR A 53 11.26 5.26 6.05
CA TYR A 53 12.19 4.27 5.50
C TYR A 53 11.59 3.50 4.33
N LEU A 54 10.32 3.10 4.41
CA LEU A 54 9.62 2.47 3.28
C LEU A 54 9.61 3.37 2.05
N ALA A 55 9.26 4.65 2.22
CA ALA A 55 9.31 5.66 1.16
C ALA A 55 10.72 5.79 0.57
N THR A 56 11.75 5.84 1.42
CA THR A 56 13.16 5.91 0.99
C THR A 56 13.56 4.73 0.11
N TYR A 57 13.07 3.51 0.41
CA TYR A 57 13.36 2.35 -0.42
C TYR A 57 12.54 2.32 -1.71
N LEU A 58 11.28 2.77 -1.67
CA LEU A 58 10.44 2.95 -2.86
C LEU A 58 11.09 3.91 -3.86
N GLN A 59 11.69 5.00 -3.39
CA GLN A 59 12.38 5.97 -4.24
C GLN A 59 13.62 5.41 -4.96
N ARG A 60 14.12 4.22 -4.57
CA ARG A 60 15.22 3.54 -5.27
C ARG A 60 14.76 2.69 -6.45
N LEU A 61 13.44 2.50 -6.61
CA LEU A 61 12.89 1.78 -7.76
C LEU A 61 13.20 2.52 -9.05
N THR A 62 13.76 1.83 -10.02
CA THR A 62 14.09 2.37 -11.34
C THR A 62 13.91 1.31 -12.42
N GLY A 63 13.83 1.73 -13.68
CA GLY A 63 13.83 0.82 -14.84
C GLY A 63 12.71 -0.23 -14.78
N ALA A 64 13.08 -1.51 -14.96
CA ALA A 64 12.12 -2.60 -15.02
C ALA A 64 11.33 -2.79 -13.71
N ASP A 65 11.97 -2.56 -12.56
CA ASP A 65 11.32 -2.72 -11.25
C ASP A 65 10.26 -1.63 -11.02
N LEU A 66 10.59 -0.37 -11.33
CA LEU A 66 9.63 0.73 -11.23
C LEU A 66 8.45 0.53 -12.19
N LYS A 67 8.74 0.17 -13.44
CA LYS A 67 7.71 -0.14 -14.43
C LYS A 67 6.79 -1.25 -13.92
N ARG A 68 7.36 -2.31 -13.36
CA ARG A 68 6.58 -3.44 -12.82
C ARG A 68 5.66 -3.00 -11.69
N VAL A 69 6.15 -2.22 -10.73
CA VAL A 69 5.33 -1.72 -9.61
C VAL A 69 4.19 -0.82 -10.12
N ARG A 70 4.43 0.02 -11.13
CA ARG A 70 3.37 0.84 -11.74
C ARG A 70 2.28 -0.02 -12.39
N GLU A 71 2.66 -1.04 -13.17
CA GLU A 71 1.71 -1.98 -13.78
C GLU A 71 0.90 -2.74 -12.72
N ASP A 72 1.55 -3.18 -11.65
CA ASP A 72 0.92 -3.88 -10.53
C ASP A 72 -0.08 -2.98 -9.77
N LEU A 73 0.26 -1.72 -9.50
CA LEU A 73 -0.67 -0.76 -8.90
C LEU A 73 -1.84 -0.45 -9.83
N GLN A 74 -1.63 -0.36 -11.15
CA GLN A 74 -2.72 -0.19 -12.11
C GLN A 74 -3.67 -1.39 -12.11
N ALA A 75 -3.14 -2.61 -12.05
CA ALA A 75 -3.96 -3.82 -11.91
C ALA A 75 -4.78 -3.80 -10.62
N LEU A 76 -4.17 -3.41 -9.50
CA LEU A 76 -4.88 -3.23 -8.21
C LEU A 76 -5.99 -2.17 -8.30
N VAL A 77 -5.73 -1.03 -8.93
CA VAL A 77 -6.73 0.03 -9.13
C VAL A 77 -7.90 -0.49 -9.98
N GLY A 78 -7.62 -1.25 -11.04
CA GLY A 78 -8.63 -1.88 -11.88
C GLY A 78 -9.50 -2.86 -11.08
N TYR A 79 -8.86 -3.70 -10.29
CA TYR A 79 -9.53 -4.64 -9.39
C TYR A 79 -10.39 -3.92 -8.34
N ALA A 80 -9.83 -2.95 -7.61
CA ALA A 80 -10.55 -2.18 -6.59
C ALA A 80 -11.78 -1.45 -7.16
N LYS A 81 -11.69 -0.93 -8.39
CA LYS A 81 -12.84 -0.34 -9.10
C LYS A 81 -13.91 -1.39 -9.42
N HIS A 82 -13.52 -2.56 -9.90
CA HIS A 82 -14.44 -3.68 -10.20
C HIS A 82 -15.16 -4.15 -8.93
N GLU A 83 -14.43 -4.30 -7.83
CA GLU A 83 -14.94 -4.67 -6.51
C GLU A 83 -15.65 -3.51 -5.79
N LYS A 84 -15.77 -2.34 -6.44
CA LYS A 84 -16.48 -1.15 -5.93
C LYS A 84 -15.97 -0.68 -4.57
N TRP A 85 -14.65 -0.71 -4.38
CA TRP A 85 -14.03 -0.17 -3.18
C TRP A 85 -14.35 1.33 -3.00
N PRO A 86 -14.30 1.84 -1.76
CA PRO A 86 -14.42 3.26 -1.50
C PRO A 86 -13.46 4.10 -2.36
N LYS A 87 -13.93 5.24 -2.86
CA LYS A 87 -13.15 6.14 -3.72
C LYS A 87 -11.82 6.56 -3.09
N GLN A 88 -11.79 6.74 -1.77
CA GLN A 88 -10.58 7.09 -1.03
C GLN A 88 -9.51 5.99 -1.11
N GLN A 89 -9.90 4.72 -1.02
CA GLN A 89 -8.96 3.59 -1.14
C GLN A 89 -8.45 3.45 -2.57
N ILE A 90 -9.31 3.68 -3.57
CA ILE A 90 -8.89 3.71 -4.97
C ILE A 90 -7.89 4.85 -5.20
N ARG A 91 -8.16 6.03 -4.62
CA ARG A 91 -7.29 7.19 -4.76
C ARG A 91 -5.93 6.95 -4.11
N PHE A 92 -5.90 6.36 -2.90
CA PHE A 92 -4.67 5.93 -2.25
C PHE A 92 -3.79 5.07 -3.18
N LEU A 93 -4.35 4.04 -3.84
CA LEU A 93 -3.58 3.20 -4.76
C LEU A 93 -3.08 3.95 -6.01
N GLN A 94 -3.83 4.94 -6.49
CA GLN A 94 -3.45 5.76 -7.64
C GLN A 94 -2.32 6.72 -7.31
N ASP A 95 -2.34 7.30 -6.12
CA ASP A 95 -1.39 8.33 -5.69
C ASP A 95 -0.20 7.74 -4.93
N PHE A 96 -0.25 6.46 -4.53
CA PHE A 96 0.72 5.80 -3.64
C PHE A 96 2.19 6.10 -3.96
N LEU A 97 2.59 5.98 -5.22
CA LEU A 97 3.98 6.24 -5.63
C LEU A 97 4.32 7.73 -5.59
N ASP A 98 3.39 8.58 -6.01
CA ASP A 98 3.59 10.03 -6.08
C ASP A 98 3.67 10.61 -4.65
N ASP A 99 2.79 10.14 -3.76
CA ASP A 99 2.78 10.50 -2.32
C ASP A 99 4.07 10.05 -1.61
N ASN A 100 4.71 8.98 -2.09
CA ASN A 100 6.01 8.50 -1.60
C ASN A 100 7.21 9.10 -2.35
N GLY A 101 6.99 10.10 -3.21
CA GLY A 101 8.07 10.82 -3.90
C GLY A 101 8.77 10.04 -5.01
N VAL A 102 8.14 8.99 -5.56
CA VAL A 102 8.72 8.16 -6.60
C VAL A 102 8.56 8.81 -7.98
N THR A 103 9.48 9.72 -8.30
CA THR A 103 9.53 10.46 -9.57
C THR A 103 10.54 9.82 -10.53
N GLY A 104 10.10 8.81 -11.28
CA GLY A 104 10.92 8.17 -12.33
C GLY A 104 10.08 7.70 -13.51
N GLU A 105 10.67 7.72 -14.71
CA GLU A 105 10.12 7.06 -15.93
C GLU A 105 10.34 5.54 -15.89
#